data_AF-A0A2D5IMF8-F1
#
_entry.id   AF-A0A2D5IMF8-F1
#
_cell.length_a   1.000
_cell.length_b   1.000
_cell.length_c   1.000
_cell.angle_alpha   90.00
_cell.angle_beta   90.00
_cell.angle_gamma   90.00
#
_symmetry.space_group_name_H-M   'P 1'
#
loop_
_entity.id
_entity.type
_entity.pdbx_description
1 polymer ?
#
loop_
_entity_poly.entity_id
_entity_poly.type
_entity_poly.pdbx_seq_one_letter_code
_entity_poly.pdbx_strand_id
1 'polypeptide(L)' 'MQTLRNLIPGVLGLLHLGFATGFRLRGPYWRWRMETALGADRNAWPSVGDRIRSILAYGAWARRIRKAAAAPRG' A
#
# COMPACT_ATOMS: atom_id res chain seq x y z
N MET A 1 -4.63 23.24 1.49
CA MET A 1 -3.28 22.92 0.97
C MET A 1 -2.42 22.06 1.91
N GLN A 2 -2.97 21.36 2.93
CA GLN A 2 -2.18 20.47 3.81
C GLN A 2 -1.96 19.07 3.23
N THR A 3 -2.89 18.55 2.43
CA THR A 3 -2.85 17.17 1.93
C THR A 3 -1.68 16.92 0.98
N LEU A 4 -1.36 17.88 0.11
CA LEU A 4 -0.20 17.83 -0.79
C LEU A 4 1.13 17.97 -0.02
N ARG A 5 1.15 18.78 1.05
CA ARG A 5 2.34 18.99 1.89
C ARG A 5 2.77 17.74 2.64
N ASN A 6 1.84 16.85 2.98
CA ASN A 6 2.15 15.56 3.63
C ASN A 6 2.40 14.43 2.63
N LEU A 7 2.00 14.61 1.36
CA LEU A 7 2.17 13.60 0.32
C LEU A 7 3.63 13.46 -0.08
N ILE A 8 4.35 14.58 -0.17
CA ILE A 8 5.78 14.64 -0.52
C ILE A 8 6.64 13.87 0.50
N PRO A 9 6.61 14.17 1.82
CA PRO A 9 7.39 13.41 2.80
C PRO A 9 6.94 11.95 2.91
N GLY A 10 5.65 11.65 2.70
CA GLY A 10 5.16 10.27 2.68
C GLY A 10 5.74 9.45 1.52
N VAL A 11 5.76 10.02 0.31
CA VAL A 11 6.34 9.37 -0.88
C VAL A 11 7.85 9.25 -0.75
N LEU A 12 8.53 10.32 -0.30
CA LEU A 12 9.98 10.30 -0.05
C LEU A 12 10.36 9.27 1.02
N GLY A 13 9.57 9.14 2.10
CA GLY A 13 9.78 8.12 3.11
C GLY A 13 9.59 6.70 2.58
N LEU A 14 8.59 6.48 1.72
CA LEU A 14 8.37 5.19 1.07
C LEU A 14 9.51 4.83 0.10
N LEU A 15 10.00 5.82 -0.66
CA LEU A 15 11.15 5.66 -1.54
C LEU A 15 12.42 5.39 -0.72
N HIS A 16 12.66 6.14 0.36
CA HIS A 16 13.81 5.95 1.23
C HIS A 16 13.80 4.55 1.87
N LEU A 17 12.64 4.08 2.36
CA LEU A 17 12.48 2.71 2.85
C LEU A 17 12.75 1.68 1.75
N GLY A 18 12.26 1.94 0.53
CA GLY A 18 12.55 1.13 -0.65
C GLY A 18 14.05 1.05 -0.92
N PHE A 19 14.76 2.18 -0.92
CA PHE A 19 16.22 2.23 -1.11
C PHE A 19 16.99 1.56 0.02
N ALA A 20 16.63 1.82 1.28
CA ALA A 20 17.28 1.21 2.45
C ALA A 20 17.13 -0.32 2.47
N THR A 21 16.00 -0.83 1.95
CA THR A 21 15.76 -2.27 1.78
C THR A 21 16.25 -2.81 0.42
N GLY A 22 16.89 -1.98 -0.41
CA GLY A 22 17.39 -2.33 -1.74
C GLY A 22 16.29 -2.78 -2.72
N PHE A 23 15.05 -2.36 -2.49
CA PHE A 23 13.83 -2.87 -3.12
C PHE A 23 13.75 -4.41 -3.12
N ARG A 24 14.47 -5.07 -2.20
CA ARG A 24 14.54 -6.54 -2.07
C ARG A 24 13.31 -7.06 -1.33
N LEU A 25 12.14 -6.83 -1.90
CA LEU A 25 10.88 -7.47 -1.53
C LEU A 25 10.80 -8.90 -2.09
N ARG A 26 11.87 -9.68 -1.96
CA ARG A 26 12.01 -11.00 -2.59
C ARG A 26 12.69 -12.06 -1.70
N GLY A 27 13.11 -11.69 -0.48
CA GLY A 27 13.77 -12.60 0.46
C GLY A 27 12.82 -13.58 1.19
N PRO A 28 13.37 -14.53 1.97
CA PRO A 28 12.60 -15.52 2.76
C PRO A 28 11.58 -14.86 3.68
N TYR A 29 11.97 -13.76 4.33
CA TYR A 29 11.09 -12.96 5.17
C TYR A 29 9.89 -12.40 4.38
N TRP A 30 10.13 -11.86 3.18
CA TRP A 30 9.06 -11.33 2.35
C TRP A 30 8.12 -12.45 1.89
N ARG A 31 8.68 -13.61 1.54
CA ARG A 31 7.90 -14.79 1.18
C ARG A 31 6.98 -15.23 2.32
N TRP A 32 7.49 -15.34 3.55
CA TRP A 32 6.70 -15.65 4.74
C TRP A 32 5.59 -14.59 5.01
N ARG A 33 5.91 -13.30 4.82
CA ARG A 33 4.91 -12.22 4.94
C ARG A 33 3.79 -12.36 3.91
N MET A 34 4.14 -12.72 2.67
CA MET A 34 3.15 -12.95 1.62
C MET A 34 2.30 -14.21 1.89
N GLU A 35 2.90 -15.28 2.41
CA GLU A 35 2.18 -16.51 2.81
C GLU A 35 1.22 -16.26 3.97
N THR A 36 1.58 -15.41 4.93
CA THR A 36 0.67 -15.03 6.02
C THR A 36 -0.50 -14.18 5.50
N ALA A 37 -0.25 -13.29 4.54
CA ALA A 37 -1.26 -12.36 4.03
C ALA A 37 -2.19 -12.98 2.98
N LEU A 38 -1.70 -13.92 2.19
CA LEU A 38 -2.40 -14.48 1.01
C LEU A 38 -2.62 -16.00 1.09
N GLY A 39 -2.16 -16.64 2.17
CA GLY A 39 -2.19 -18.08 2.35
C GLY A 39 -0.95 -18.78 1.80
N ALA A 40 -0.76 -20.04 2.20
CA ALA A 40 0.41 -20.85 1.82
C ALA A 40 0.39 -21.30 0.35
N ASP A 41 -0.79 -21.41 -0.27
CA ASP A 41 -0.91 -21.84 -1.66
C ASP A 41 -0.68 -20.69 -2.65
N ARG A 42 0.46 -20.75 -3.34
CA ARG A 42 0.86 -19.78 -4.38
C ARG A 42 0.04 -19.85 -5.66
N ASN A 43 -0.69 -20.92 -5.92
CA ASN A 43 -1.54 -21.00 -7.12
C ASN A 43 -2.89 -20.30 -6.88
N ALA A 44 -3.35 -20.25 -5.62
CA ALA A 44 -4.51 -19.48 -5.21
C ALA A 44 -4.22 -17.96 -5.09
N TRP A 45 -2.96 -17.56 -5.24
CA TRP A 45 -2.56 -16.18 -5.10
C TRP A 45 -3.07 -15.32 -6.26
N PRO A 46 -3.63 -14.13 -5.98
CA PRO A 46 -4.05 -13.21 -7.03
C PRO A 46 -2.84 -12.77 -7.86
N SER A 47 -3.08 -12.49 -9.14
CA SER A 47 -2.06 -11.98 -10.05
C SER A 47 -1.40 -10.70 -9.52
N VAL A 48 -0.19 -10.40 -9.97
CA VAL A 48 0.48 -9.15 -9.58
C VAL A 48 -0.38 -7.92 -9.92
N GLY A 49 -1.08 -7.96 -11.05
CA GLY A 49 -1.99 -6.90 -11.48
C GLY A 49 -3.17 -6.72 -10.53
N ASP A 50 -3.81 -7.81 -10.10
CA ASP A 50 -4.97 -7.75 -9.21
C ASP A 50 -4.59 -7.29 -7.80
N ARG A 51 -3.38 -7.61 -7.34
CA ARG A 51 -2.84 -7.08 -6.09
C ARG A 51 -2.66 -5.56 -6.17
N ILE A 52 -2.02 -5.08 -7.24
CA ILE A 52 -1.82 -3.64 -7.46
C ILE A 52 -3.17 -2.94 -7.57
N ARG A 53 -4.12 -3.50 -8.33
CA ARG A 53 -5.47 -2.97 -8.46
C ARG A 53 -6.18 -2.88 -7.10
N SER A 54 -6.07 -3.92 -6.28
CA SER A 54 -6.67 -3.96 -4.93
C SER A 54 -6.07 -2.92 -4.01
N ILE A 55 -4.73 -2.74 -4.04
CA ILE A 55 -4.03 -1.70 -3.27
C ILE A 55 -4.51 -0.31 -3.70
N LEU A 56 -4.61 -0.05 -5.00
CA LEU A 56 -5.09 1.24 -5.53
C LEU A 56 -6.56 1.49 -5.18
N ALA A 57 -7.42 0.47 -5.31
CA ALA A 57 -8.83 0.54 -4.95
C ALA A 57 -9.00 0.86 -3.46
N TYR A 58 -8.25 0.19 -2.59
CA TYR A 58 -8.22 0.49 -1.16
C TYR A 58 -7.75 1.92 -0.89
N GLY A 59 -6.68 2.37 -1.55
CA GLY A 59 -6.17 3.73 -1.41
C GLY A 59 -7.19 4.79 -1.83
N ALA A 60 -7.91 4.56 -2.94
CA ALA A 60 -8.97 5.44 -3.42
C ALA A 60 -10.16 5.49 -2.45
N TRP A 61 -10.61 4.33 -1.95
CA TRP A 61 -11.66 4.24 -0.94
C TRP A 61 -11.29 4.95 0.36
N ALA A 62 -10.08 4.70 0.89
CA ALA A 62 -9.60 5.35 2.10
C ALA A 62 -9.53 6.87 1.95
N ARG A 63 -9.10 7.37 0.79
CA ARG A 63 -9.14 8.80 0.46
C ARG A 63 -10.57 9.35 0.48
N ARG A 64 -11.54 8.61 -0.08
CA ARG A 64 -12.95 8.99 -0.09
C ARG A 64 -13.52 9.08 1.33
N ILE A 65 -13.20 8.12 2.21
CA ILE A 65 -13.61 8.17 3.62
C ILE A 65 -13.01 9.38 4.33
N ARG A 66 -11.70 9.63 4.18
CA ARG A 66 -11.06 10.79 4.82
C ARG A 66 -11.66 12.10 4.34
N LYS A 67 -12.00 12.19 3.05
CA LYS A 67 -12.70 13.35 2.49
C LYS A 67 -14.10 13.51 3.08
N ALA A 68 -14.85 12.42 3.21
CA ALA A 68 -16.18 12.43 3.81
C ALA A 68 -16.14 12.78 5.31
N ALA A 69 -15.15 12.28 6.05
CA ALA A 69 -14.95 12.60 7.46
C ALA A 69 -14.51 14.06 7.69
N ALA A 70 -13.82 14.67 6.73
CA ALA A 70 -13.42 16.07 6.78
C ALA A 70 -14.49 17.04 6.27
N ALA A 71 -15.61 16.54 5.73
CA ALA A 71 -16.75 17.38 5.37
C ALA A 71 -17.46 17.84 6.66
N PRO A 72 -17.75 19.14 6.82
CA PRO A 72 -18.48 19.61 7.98
C PRO A 72 -19.85 18.91 8.01
N ARG A 73 -20.17 18.29 9.14
CA ARG A 73 -21.53 17.84 9.43
C ARG A 73 -22.32 19.09 9.78
N GLY A 74 -23.00 19.64 8.79
CA GLY A 74 -24.07 20.62 9.01
C GLY A 74 -25.26 19.95 9.68
#